data_AF-A0A7W9DLS9-F1
#
_entry.id   AF-A0A7W9DLS9-F1
#
_cell.length_a   1.000
_cell.length_b   1.000
_cell.length_c   1.000
_cell.angle_alpha   90.00
_cell.angle_beta   90.00
_cell.angle_gamma   90.00
#
_symmetry.space_group_name_H-M   'P 1'
#
loop_
_entity.id
_entity.type
_entity.pdbx_description
1 polymer ?
#
loop_
_entity_poly.entity_id
_entity_poly.type
_entity_poly.pdbx_seq_one_letter_code
_entity_poly.pdbx_strand_id
1 'polypeptide(L)'
;MKQIGNVPEINEVKSHLEVLKTKQLITAWHVPYEEVLTRLTAAVFFLTPTDESKLDEIWQELGIHQRIQYQMNADKSLSPLEWRVEFNTSAE
;
A
#
# COMPACT_ATOMS: atom_id res chain seq x y z
N MET A 1 -23.80 -16.03 -0.15
CA MET A 1 -22.46 -16.07 0.47
C MET A 1 -21.76 -14.78 0.06
N LYS A 2 -21.66 -13.79 0.94
CA LYS A 2 -20.96 -12.53 0.62
C LYS A 2 -19.46 -12.82 0.73
N GLN A 3 -18.77 -12.76 -0.40
CA GLN A 3 -17.32 -12.89 -0.47
C GLN A 3 -16.73 -11.63 0.19
N ILE A 4 -16.41 -11.73 1.48
CA ILE A 4 -15.76 -10.68 2.24
C ILE A 4 -14.26 -10.77 1.94
N GLY A 5 -13.63 -9.65 1.57
CA GLY A 5 -12.20 -9.44 1.76
C GLY A 5 -11.21 -10.02 0.74
N ASN A 6 -11.63 -10.46 -0.45
CA ASN A 6 -10.69 -11.03 -1.43
C ASN A 6 -10.71 -10.26 -2.74
N VAL A 7 -10.28 -8.99 -2.70
CA VAL A 7 -10.08 -8.23 -3.93
C VAL A 7 -8.68 -8.54 -4.47
N PRO A 8 -8.55 -9.17 -5.65
CA PRO A 8 -7.26 -9.64 -6.18
C PRO A 8 -6.20 -8.54 -6.20
N GLU A 9 -6.58 -7.34 -6.61
CA GLU A 9 -5.70 -6.16 -6.64
C GLU A 9 -5.10 -5.82 -5.26
N ILE A 10 -5.86 -5.96 -4.17
CA ILE A 10 -5.34 -5.74 -2.80
C ILE A 10 -4.27 -6.80 -2.48
N ASN A 11 -4.53 -8.06 -2.81
CA ASN A 11 -3.58 -9.15 -2.56
C ASN A 11 -2.31 -9.04 -3.41
N GLU A 12 -2.42 -8.52 -4.63
CA GLU A 12 -1.28 -8.24 -5.50
C GLU A 12 -0.39 -7.15 -4.91
N VAL A 13 -0.97 -6.05 -4.40
CA VAL A 13 -0.21 -5.00 -3.71
C VAL A 13 0.46 -5.55 -2.45
N LYS A 14 -0.25 -6.32 -1.62
CA LYS A 14 0.34 -6.97 -0.43
C LYS A 14 1.53 -7.86 -0.78
N SER A 15 1.37 -8.71 -1.79
CA SER A 15 2.43 -9.61 -2.26
C SER A 15 3.62 -8.80 -2.78
N HIS A 16 3.36 -7.69 -3.48
CA HIS A 16 4.42 -6.82 -3.97
C HIS A 16 5.15 -6.12 -2.81
N LEU A 17 4.45 -5.64 -1.78
CA LEU A 17 5.08 -5.05 -0.59
C LEU A 17 5.98 -6.05 0.15
N GLU A 18 5.61 -7.32 0.23
CA GLU A 18 6.49 -8.38 0.76
C GLU A 18 7.75 -8.59 -0.09
N VAL A 19 7.63 -8.49 -1.41
CA VAL A 19 8.79 -8.52 -2.32
C VAL A 19 9.69 -7.31 -2.09
N LEU A 20 9.12 -6.10 -1.96
CA LEU A 20 9.90 -4.88 -1.67
C LEU A 20 10.65 -4.98 -0.34
N LYS A 21 10.03 -5.60 0.67
CA LYS A 21 10.68 -5.88 1.96
C LYS A 21 11.84 -6.88 1.81
N THR A 22 11.63 -7.92 1.01
CA THR A 22 12.68 -8.92 0.70
C THR A 22 13.85 -8.30 -0.09
N LYS A 23 13.56 -7.34 -0.97
CA LYS A 23 14.55 -6.52 -1.69
C LYS A 23 15.22 -5.45 -0.82
N GLN A 24 14.88 -5.37 0.47
CA GLN A 24 15.37 -4.36 1.42
C GLN A 24 15.06 -2.91 1.01
N LEU A 25 14.02 -2.70 0.19
CA LEU A 25 13.58 -1.36 -0.21
C LEU A 25 12.71 -0.71 0.86
N ILE A 26 11.90 -1.51 1.55
CA ILE A 26 11.11 -1.08 2.70
C ILE A 26 11.47 -1.89 3.93
N THR A 27 11.40 -1.26 5.10
CA THR A 27 11.65 -1.92 6.39
C THR A 27 10.40 -2.57 6.94
N ALA A 28 9.26 -1.90 6.78
CA ALA A 28 7.97 -2.35 7.27
C ALA A 28 6.84 -1.87 6.36
N TRP A 29 5.77 -2.67 6.31
CA TRP A 29 4.48 -2.25 5.77
C TRP A 29 3.35 -2.86 6.57
N HIS A 30 2.18 -2.24 6.50
CA HIS A 30 0.96 -2.70 7.18
C HIS A 30 -0.30 -2.15 6.51
N VAL A 31 -1.41 -2.87 6.63
CA VAL A 31 -2.74 -2.44 6.15
C VAL A 31 -3.68 -2.36 7.35
N PRO A 32 -4.23 -1.17 7.68
CA PRO A 32 -5.18 -1.04 8.77
C PRO A 32 -6.49 -1.73 8.39
N TYR A 33 -7.15 -2.32 9.39
CA TYR A 33 -8.52 -2.80 9.24
C TYR A 33 -8.74 -3.77 8.07
N GLU A 34 -7.75 -4.63 7.80
CA GLU A 34 -7.82 -5.64 6.72
C GLU A 34 -9.11 -6.47 6.78
N GLU A 35 -9.59 -6.78 7.99
CA GLU A 35 -10.79 -7.58 8.24
C GLU A 35 -12.10 -6.92 7.76
N VAL A 36 -12.10 -5.61 7.50
CA VAL A 36 -13.28 -4.87 6.98
C VAL A 36 -13.06 -4.29 5.58
N LEU A 37 -11.92 -4.58 4.94
CA LEU A 37 -11.66 -4.18 3.55
C LEU A 37 -12.57 -4.94 2.59
N THR A 38 -13.72 -4.33 2.29
CA THR A 38 -14.70 -4.84 1.33
C THR A 38 -14.66 -4.08 0.00
N ARG A 39 -13.83 -3.03 -0.09
CA ARG A 39 -13.72 -2.14 -1.26
C ARG A 39 -12.26 -1.73 -1.47
N LEU A 40 -11.80 -1.78 -2.72
CA LEU A 40 -10.47 -1.32 -3.17
C LEU A 40 -10.14 0.08 -2.69
N THR A 41 -11.13 0.96 -2.78
CA THR A 41 -11.04 2.38 -2.46
C THR A 41 -10.82 2.68 -0.98
N ALA A 42 -11.03 1.67 -0.12
CA ALA A 42 -10.82 1.77 1.32
C ALA A 42 -9.47 1.15 1.74
N ALA A 43 -8.76 0.49 0.81
CA ALA A 43 -7.49 -0.14 1.09
C ALA A 43 -6.38 0.91 1.09
N VAL A 44 -5.86 1.18 2.28
CA VAL A 44 -4.71 2.05 2.51
C VAL A 44 -3.58 1.18 3.02
N PHE A 45 -2.45 1.18 2.32
CA PHE A 45 -1.24 0.46 2.69
C PHE A 45 -0.27 1.47 3.26
N PHE A 46 0.29 1.20 4.42
CA PHE A 46 1.33 2.04 4.98
C PHE A 46 2.68 1.36 4.84
N LEU A 47 3.73 2.12 4.58
CA LEU A 47 5.10 1.61 4.47
C LEU A 47 6.13 2.62 5.00
N THR A 48 7.28 2.09 5.39
CA THR A 48 8.48 2.88 5.73
C THR A 48 9.61 2.42 4.81
N PRO A 49 10.15 3.29 3.95
CA PRO A 49 11.32 2.98 3.14
C PRO A 49 12.52 2.68 4.02
N THR A 50 13.46 1.88 3.54
CA THR A 50 14.73 1.68 4.25
C THR A 50 15.60 2.94 4.21
N ASP A 51 15.50 3.70 3.13
CA ASP A 51 16.22 4.95 2.91
C ASP A 51 15.45 5.84 1.91
N GLU A 52 15.56 7.17 2.04
CA GLU A 52 14.90 8.12 1.13
C GLU A 52 15.39 7.97 -0.32
N SER A 53 16.65 7.54 -0.53
CA SER A 53 17.19 7.25 -1.86
C SER A 53 16.50 6.08 -2.57
N LYS A 54 15.76 5.23 -1.83
CA LYS A 54 15.00 4.10 -2.36
C LYS A 54 13.58 4.45 -2.78
N LEU A 55 13.10 5.66 -2.47
CA LEU A 55 11.73 6.09 -2.77
C LEU A 55 11.41 5.96 -4.26
N ASP A 56 12.28 6.46 -5.15
CA ASP A 56 12.05 6.38 -6.59
C ASP A 56 11.90 4.93 -7.07
N GLU A 57 12.78 4.03 -6.61
CA GLU A 57 12.75 2.60 -6.91
C GLU A 57 11.46 1.94 -6.39
N ILE A 58 11.04 2.27 -5.16
CA ILE A 58 9.78 1.78 -4.57
C ILE A 58 8.58 2.24 -5.41
N TRP A 59 8.56 3.50 -5.84
CA TRP A 59 7.45 4.06 -6.61
C TRP A 59 7.40 3.54 -8.04
N GLN A 60 8.55 3.27 -8.66
CA GLN A 60 8.63 2.59 -9.96
C GLN A 60 8.07 1.16 -9.87
N GLU A 61 8.48 0.40 -8.86
CA GLU A 61 7.99 -0.96 -8.64
C GLU A 61 6.48 -0.95 -8.36
N LEU A 62 6.02 -0.07 -7.47
CA LEU A 62 4.59 0.02 -7.18
C LEU A 62 3.82 0.49 -8.40
N GLY A 63 4.32 1.43 -9.21
CA GLY A 63 3.65 2.00 -10.37
C GLY A 63 3.14 1.01 -11.44
N ILE A 64 3.50 -0.27 -11.37
CA ILE A 64 2.88 -1.33 -12.16
C ILE A 64 1.40 -1.54 -11.84
N HIS A 65 0.97 -1.26 -10.59
CA HIS A 65 -0.43 -1.38 -10.22
C HIS A 65 -1.15 -0.11 -10.67
N GLN A 66 -2.27 -0.28 -11.37
CA GLN A 66 -3.03 0.86 -11.87
C GLN A 66 -3.69 1.60 -10.71
N ARG A 67 -3.77 2.93 -10.84
CA ARG A 67 -4.56 3.81 -9.96
C ARG A 67 -4.11 3.85 -8.51
N ILE A 68 -2.91 3.41 -8.15
CA ILE A 68 -2.36 3.68 -6.82
C ILE A 68 -1.77 5.09 -6.76
N GLN A 69 -2.02 5.73 -5.63
CA GLN A 69 -1.39 6.98 -5.24
C GLN A 69 -0.62 6.75 -3.96
N TYR A 70 0.47 7.49 -3.80
CA TYR A 70 1.26 7.49 -2.59
C TYR A 70 1.38 8.92 -2.07
N GLN A 71 1.37 9.05 -0.74
CA GLN A 71 1.53 10.33 -0.07
C GLN A 71 2.15 10.12 1.31
N MET A 72 2.81 11.16 1.84
CA MET A 72 3.30 11.11 3.19
C MET A 72 2.14 10.95 4.18
N ASN A 73 2.36 10.08 5.16
CA ASN A 73 1.44 9.87 6.26
C ASN A 73 1.61 10.97 7.31
N ALA A 74 1.02 12.14 7.04
CA ALA A 74 1.03 13.27 7.96
C ALA A 74 0.22 12.96 9.24
N ASP A 75 -0.85 12.17 9.12
CA ASP A 75 -1.73 11.77 10.21
C ASP A 75 -1.38 10.36 10.71
N LYS A 76 -0.58 10.29 11.78
CA LYS A 76 -0.10 9.02 12.34
C LYS A 76 -1.12 8.29 13.22
N SER A 77 -2.40 8.69 13.18
CA SER A 77 -3.45 8.10 14.01
C SER A 77 -3.80 6.66 13.60
N LEU A 78 -3.64 6.31 12.32
CA LEU A 78 -3.92 4.97 11.79
C LEU A 78 -2.68 4.07 11.71
N SER A 79 -1.49 4.67 11.59
CA SER A 79 -0.23 3.94 11.49
C SER A 79 0.94 4.87 11.83
N PRO A 80 1.98 4.38 12.51
CA PRO A 80 3.20 5.16 12.76
C PRO A 80 4.12 5.27 11.54
N LEU A 81 3.86 4.48 10.48
CA LEU A 81 4.68 4.42 9.27
C LEU A 81 4.61 5.72 8.46
N GLU A 82 5.61 5.93 7.62
CA GLU A 82 5.92 7.25 7.04
C GLU A 82 5.12 7.58 5.79
N TRP A 83 4.82 6.58 4.98
CA TRP A 83 4.12 6.72 3.71
C TRP A 83 2.84 5.92 3.73
N ARG A 84 1.82 6.42 3.04
CA ARG A 84 0.61 5.68 2.73
C ARG A 84 0.42 5.60 1.23
N VAL A 85 -0.07 4.45 0.79
CA VAL A 85 -0.38 4.10 -0.60
C VAL A 85 -1.83 3.67 -0.63
N GLU A 86 -2.63 4.21 -1.54
CA GLU A 86 -4.06 3.93 -1.62
C GLU A 86 -4.51 3.86 -3.08
N PHE A 87 -5.58 3.11 -3.36
CA PHE A 87 -6.18 3.10 -4.68
C PHE A 87 -7.01 4.38 -4.88
N ASN A 88 -6.59 5.21 -5.83
CA ASN A 88 -7.30 6.37 -6.27
C ASN A 88 -8.63 5.98 -6.93
N THR A 89 -9.69 6.63 -6.47
CA THR A 89 -11.07 6.47 -6.95
C THR A 89 -11.46 7.43 -8.06
N SER A 90 -10.52 8.27 -8.51
CA SER A 90 -10.73 9.19 -9.63
C SER A 90 -10.89 8.37 -10.92
N ALA A 91 -12.09 7.84 -11.09
CA ALA A 91 -12.67 7.56 -12.37
C ALA A 91 -12.96 8.92 -13.02
N GLU A 92 -12.17 9.27 -14.03
CA GLU A 92 -12.72 10.09 -15.12
C GLU A 92 -13.48 9.17 -16.09
#